data_AF-A0A2H0S5K6-F1
#
_entry.id   AF-A0A2H0S5K6-F1
#
_cell.length_a   1.000
_cell.length_b   1.000
_cell.length_c   1.000
_cell.angle_alpha   90.00
_cell.angle_beta   90.00
_cell.angle_gamma   90.00
#
_symmetry.space_group_name_H-M   'P 1'
#
loop_
_entity.id
_entity.type
_entity.pdbx_description
1 polymer ?
#
loop_
_entity_poly.entity_id
_entity_poly.type
_entity_poly.pdbx_seq_one_letter_code
_entity_poly.pdbx_strand_id
1 'polypeptide(L)'
;MGIIRAAFGAWLLMYWAIRLPYVRILFSTDGIVFPKIPEYMPKNMEWLLQVPEPHIALIIYSIQIVALITLTIGFCTRSSAFIAFCISWYYFYLSLHLFHTSYDRLYIFVLLVLSISNAGQYLSFENWEKYGSPFKWEKMVSIFPQRLIAFQITMTYFGVGFQKLWLPGWQGGEMLWYSMMGVWATPLAFKITSYGWSDLYHVAVNLIKIFELFIPFSFWITKGKVRWIGMGSGLIFHVLVDLLLYIW
;
A
#
# COMPACT_ATOMS: atom_id res chain seq x y z
N MET A 1 1.29 8.39 15.44
CA MET A 1 1.03 8.75 14.04
C MET A 1 2.21 9.44 13.34
N GLY A 2 2.99 10.32 13.99
CA GLY A 2 4.13 11.00 13.34
C GLY A 2 5.18 10.07 12.71
N ILE A 3 5.55 8.98 13.39
CA ILE A 3 6.47 7.96 12.84
C ILE A 3 5.86 7.30 11.59
N ILE A 4 4.57 6.91 11.67
CA ILE A 4 3.86 6.32 10.53
C ILE A 4 3.89 7.30 9.35
N ARG A 5 3.54 8.58 9.57
CA ARG A 5 3.59 9.63 8.54
C ARG A 5 4.98 9.72 7.88
N ALA A 6 6.05 9.78 8.67
CA ALA A 6 7.41 9.90 8.14
C ALA A 6 7.84 8.66 7.33
N ALA A 7 7.71 7.47 7.92
CA ALA A 7 8.14 6.22 7.29
C ALA A 7 7.30 5.89 6.04
N PHE A 8 5.97 6.01 6.16
CA PHE A 8 5.05 5.77 5.05
C PHE A 8 5.19 6.82 3.94
N GLY A 9 5.35 8.10 4.30
CA GLY A 9 5.62 9.17 3.35
C GLY A 9 6.90 8.92 2.56
N ALA A 10 7.99 8.55 3.25
CA ALA A 10 9.26 8.23 2.62
C ALA A 10 9.18 7.01 1.69
N TRP A 11 8.49 5.95 2.12
CA TRP A 11 8.25 4.77 1.28
C TRP A 11 7.43 5.13 0.04
N LEU A 12 6.33 5.88 0.19
CA LEU A 12 5.54 6.34 -0.95
C LEU A 12 6.34 7.25 -1.87
N LEU A 13 7.17 8.15 -1.33
CA LEU A 13 8.03 9.01 -2.13
C LEU A 13 9.00 8.18 -2.97
N MET A 14 9.63 7.16 -2.39
CA MET A 14 10.47 6.21 -3.13
C MET A 14 9.66 5.47 -4.21
N TYR A 15 8.51 4.91 -3.85
CA TYR A 15 7.61 4.19 -4.77
C TYR A 15 7.19 5.06 -5.95
N TRP A 16 6.84 6.32 -5.71
CA TRP A 16 6.52 7.24 -6.80
C TRP A 16 7.80 7.60 -7.56
N ALA A 17 8.88 8.03 -6.91
CA ALA A 17 10.12 8.47 -7.57
C ALA A 17 10.69 7.48 -8.60
N ILE A 18 10.66 6.16 -8.33
CA ILE A 18 11.12 5.14 -9.29
C ILE A 18 10.29 5.11 -10.58
N ARG A 19 9.07 5.64 -10.58
CA ARG A 19 8.17 5.75 -11.75
C ARG A 19 8.40 7.01 -12.56
N LEU A 20 9.22 7.96 -12.10
CA LEU A 20 9.47 9.23 -12.79
C LEU A 20 9.87 9.06 -14.27
N PRO A 21 10.77 8.11 -14.65
CA PRO A 21 11.14 7.91 -16.05
C PRO A 21 9.97 7.43 -16.94
N TYR A 22 8.94 6.85 -16.33
CA TYR A 22 7.85 6.15 -17.00
C TYR A 22 6.52 6.92 -16.96
N VAL A 23 6.48 8.14 -16.40
CA VAL A 23 5.24 8.92 -16.23
C VAL A 23 4.47 9.10 -17.54
N ARG A 24 5.18 9.38 -18.64
CA ARG A 24 4.54 9.56 -19.96
C ARG A 24 3.84 8.28 -20.44
N ILE A 25 4.49 7.13 -20.27
CA ILE A 25 3.97 5.84 -20.73
C ILE A 25 2.87 5.32 -19.80
N LEU A 26 2.96 5.58 -18.50
CA LEU A 26 2.02 5.04 -17.50
C LEU A 26 0.77 5.89 -17.30
N PHE A 27 0.86 7.20 -17.50
CA PHE A 27 -0.17 8.13 -17.03
C PHE A 27 -0.56 9.22 -18.04
N SER A 28 -0.20 9.08 -19.32
CA SER A 28 -0.54 10.07 -20.34
C SER A 28 -0.96 9.45 -21.66
N THR A 29 -1.42 10.30 -22.58
CA THR A 29 -1.82 9.91 -23.95
C THR A 29 -0.67 9.38 -24.82
N ASP A 30 0.59 9.57 -24.41
CA ASP A 30 1.76 8.93 -25.07
C ASP A 30 1.81 7.41 -24.80
N GLY A 31 1.11 6.96 -23.77
CA GLY A 31 1.11 5.58 -23.29
C GLY A 31 -0.17 4.82 -23.62
N ILE A 32 -0.18 3.55 -23.20
CA ILE A 32 -1.37 2.70 -23.26
C ILE A 32 -2.07 2.82 -21.89
N VAL A 33 -2.98 3.78 -21.77
CA VAL A 33 -3.75 4.01 -20.55
C VAL A 33 -5.23 3.77 -20.84
N PHE A 34 -5.82 2.80 -20.15
CA PHE A 34 -7.24 2.48 -20.24
C PHE A 34 -7.95 2.89 -18.94
N PRO A 35 -8.38 4.15 -18.80
CA PRO A 35 -9.09 4.58 -17.60
C PRO A 35 -10.44 3.87 -17.51
N LYS A 36 -10.77 3.35 -16.33
CA LYS A 36 -12.10 2.77 -16.10
C LYS A 36 -13.04 3.87 -15.58
N ILE A 37 -13.78 4.47 -16.48
CA ILE A 37 -14.85 5.43 -16.12
C ILE A 37 -16.00 4.62 -15.48
N PRO A 38 -16.37 4.91 -14.22
CA PRO A 38 -17.49 4.21 -13.58
C PRO A 38 -18.82 4.51 -14.28
N GLU A 39 -19.67 3.52 -14.48
CA GLU A 39 -20.99 3.69 -15.13
C GLU A 39 -21.90 4.70 -14.41
N TYR A 40 -21.73 4.84 -13.09
CA TYR A 40 -22.49 5.78 -12.26
C TYR A 40 -21.91 7.20 -12.26
N MET A 41 -20.81 7.46 -12.97
CA MET A 41 -20.21 8.79 -13.03
C MET A 41 -21.06 9.73 -13.89
N PRO A 42 -21.43 10.92 -13.40
CA PRO A 42 -22.15 11.89 -14.22
C PRO A 42 -21.32 12.29 -15.46
N LYS A 43 -21.96 12.37 -16.63
CA LYS A 43 -21.28 12.69 -17.91
C LYS A 43 -20.46 13.99 -17.85
N ASN A 44 -20.95 14.99 -17.14
CA ASN A 44 -20.25 16.27 -16.93
C ASN A 44 -19.01 16.18 -16.03
N MET A 45 -18.76 15.03 -15.41
CA MET A 45 -17.57 14.76 -14.60
C MET A 45 -16.60 13.78 -15.26
N GLU A 46 -16.94 13.15 -16.40
CA GLU A 46 -16.08 12.19 -17.10
C GLU A 46 -14.69 12.76 -17.42
N TRP A 47 -14.61 14.07 -17.65
CA TRP A 47 -13.35 14.78 -17.89
C TRP A 47 -12.32 14.58 -16.77
N LEU A 48 -12.75 14.34 -15.52
CA LEU A 48 -11.87 14.14 -14.37
C LEU A 48 -11.05 12.85 -14.48
N LEU A 49 -11.55 11.85 -15.20
CA LEU A 49 -10.87 10.55 -15.39
C LEU A 49 -10.34 10.38 -16.82
N GLN A 50 -10.31 11.45 -17.61
CA GLN A 50 -9.66 11.44 -18.92
C GLN A 50 -8.14 11.33 -18.76
N VAL A 51 -7.52 10.64 -19.70
CA VAL A 51 -6.06 10.51 -19.76
C VAL A 51 -5.48 11.87 -20.11
N PRO A 52 -4.57 12.42 -19.30
CA PRO A 52 -4.04 13.77 -19.51
C PRO A 52 -2.97 13.76 -20.61
N GLU A 53 -2.78 14.91 -21.25
CA GLU A 53 -1.63 15.11 -22.13
C GLU A 53 -0.29 14.99 -21.36
N PRO A 54 0.83 14.64 -22.02
CA PRO A 54 2.09 14.32 -21.33
C PRO A 54 2.62 15.42 -20.42
N HIS A 55 2.44 16.68 -20.80
CA HIS A 55 2.88 17.83 -20.01
C HIS A 55 2.00 18.02 -18.76
N ILE A 56 0.68 17.78 -18.87
CA ILE A 56 -0.26 17.82 -17.74
C ILE A 56 0.03 16.65 -16.79
N ALA A 57 0.29 15.46 -17.33
CA ALA A 57 0.66 14.28 -16.53
C ALA A 57 1.89 14.55 -15.66
N LEU A 58 2.92 15.21 -16.22
CA LEU A 58 4.12 15.61 -15.49
C LEU A 58 3.84 16.67 -14.42
N ILE A 59 2.93 17.62 -14.65
CA ILE A 59 2.52 18.60 -13.64
C ILE A 59 1.83 17.92 -12.47
N ILE A 60 0.83 17.07 -12.73
CA ILE A 60 0.09 16.31 -11.71
C ILE A 60 1.08 15.45 -10.90
N TYR A 61 2.00 14.78 -11.60
CA TYR A 61 3.02 13.97 -10.97
C TYR A 61 3.98 14.79 -10.10
N SER A 62 4.38 15.98 -10.56
CA SER A 62 5.24 16.88 -9.79
C SER A 62 4.55 17.35 -8.51
N ILE A 63 3.25 17.67 -8.58
CA ILE A 63 2.43 18.00 -7.40
C ILE A 63 2.41 16.83 -6.43
N GLN A 64 2.24 15.60 -6.93
CA GLN A 64 2.30 14.38 -6.11
C GLN A 64 3.63 14.25 -5.37
N ILE A 65 4.75 14.40 -6.06
CA ILE A 65 6.09 14.31 -5.46
C ILE A 65 6.28 15.39 -4.40
N VAL A 66 5.91 16.64 -4.68
CA VAL A 66 5.99 17.74 -3.71
C VAL A 66 5.12 17.44 -2.49
N ALA A 67 3.87 16.99 -2.68
CA ALA A 67 2.97 16.62 -1.60
C ALA A 67 3.53 15.48 -0.74
N LEU A 68 4.22 14.50 -1.35
CA LEU A 68 4.86 13.41 -0.61
C LEU A 68 6.10 13.87 0.14
N ILE A 69 6.92 14.76 -0.42
CA ILE A 69 8.06 15.38 0.26
C ILE A 69 7.57 16.16 1.49
N THR A 70 6.60 17.07 1.31
CA THR A 70 6.04 17.87 2.40
C THR A 70 5.35 16.99 3.43
N LEU A 71 4.62 15.95 3.00
CA LEU A 71 4.06 14.95 3.91
C LEU A 71 5.14 14.23 4.71
N THR A 72 6.29 13.90 4.11
CA THR A 72 7.40 13.13 4.73
C THR A 72 8.18 13.94 5.75
N ILE A 73 8.39 15.23 5.50
CA ILE A 73 9.00 16.13 6.50
C ILE A 73 7.98 16.63 7.53
N GLY A 74 6.68 16.49 7.24
CA GLY A 74 5.60 16.97 8.10
C GLY A 74 5.40 18.49 8.00
N PHE A 75 5.36 19.00 6.77
CA PHE A 75 4.95 20.36 6.42
C PHE A 75 3.55 20.34 5.80
N CYS A 76 2.65 21.19 6.30
CA CYS A 76 1.22 21.20 5.96
C CYS A 76 0.60 19.79 5.93
N THR A 77 0.88 18.97 6.96
CA THR A 77 0.73 17.51 6.96
C THR A 77 -0.63 17.05 6.43
N ARG A 78 -1.72 17.66 6.88
CA ARG A 78 -3.09 17.28 6.49
C ARG A 78 -3.37 17.59 5.02
N SER A 79 -3.01 18.79 4.57
CA SER A 79 -3.18 19.22 3.18
C SER A 79 -2.32 18.39 2.24
N SER A 80 -1.05 18.17 2.60
CA SER A 80 -0.11 17.31 1.86
C SER A 80 -0.65 15.89 1.72
N ALA A 81 -1.16 15.29 2.79
CA ALA A 81 -1.80 13.97 2.75
C ALA A 81 -3.07 13.94 1.90
N PHE A 82 -3.91 14.99 1.96
CA PHE A 82 -5.14 15.08 1.18
C PHE A 82 -4.86 15.22 -0.32
N ILE A 83 -3.92 16.09 -0.70
CA ILE A 83 -3.48 16.23 -2.09
C ILE A 83 -2.93 14.89 -2.60
N ALA A 84 -2.05 14.26 -1.82
CA ALA A 84 -1.49 12.97 -2.18
C ALA A 84 -2.56 11.89 -2.31
N PHE A 85 -3.59 11.91 -1.45
CA PHE A 85 -4.75 11.03 -1.54
C PHE A 85 -5.52 11.24 -2.86
N CYS A 86 -5.89 12.48 -3.18
CA CYS A 86 -6.66 12.79 -4.39
C CYS A 86 -5.92 12.37 -5.67
N ILE A 87 -4.62 12.67 -5.76
CA ILE A 87 -3.83 12.31 -6.94
C ILE A 87 -3.59 10.80 -7.01
N SER A 88 -3.32 10.13 -5.88
CA SER A 88 -3.20 8.67 -5.86
C SER A 88 -4.51 7.98 -6.26
N TRP A 89 -5.64 8.52 -5.81
CA TRP A 89 -6.97 8.05 -6.21
C TRP A 89 -7.19 8.23 -7.72
N TYR A 90 -6.83 9.39 -8.27
CA TYR A 90 -6.88 9.64 -9.71
C TYR A 90 -6.03 8.62 -10.49
N TYR A 91 -4.76 8.44 -10.10
CA TYR A 91 -3.88 7.49 -10.77
C TYR A 91 -4.40 6.05 -10.68
N PHE A 92 -4.92 5.63 -9.53
CA PHE A 92 -5.54 4.32 -9.38
C PHE A 92 -6.60 4.04 -10.46
N TYR A 93 -7.46 5.01 -10.77
CA TYR A 93 -8.47 4.85 -11.82
C TYR A 93 -7.91 4.86 -13.24
N LEU A 94 -6.85 5.64 -13.49
CA LEU A 94 -6.16 5.61 -14.79
C LEU A 94 -5.51 4.25 -15.04
N SER A 95 -4.97 3.64 -13.98
CA SER A 95 -4.13 2.46 -14.09
C SER A 95 -4.85 1.15 -13.77
N LEU A 96 -6.17 1.14 -13.50
CA LEU A 96 -6.95 -0.06 -13.16
C LEU A 96 -6.72 -1.28 -14.07
N HIS A 97 -6.36 -1.07 -15.33
CA HIS A 97 -6.04 -2.10 -16.31
C HIS A 97 -4.69 -2.82 -16.07
N LEU A 98 -3.77 -2.23 -15.30
CA LEU A 98 -2.46 -2.80 -14.96
C LEU A 98 -2.53 -3.87 -13.85
N PHE A 99 -3.71 -4.42 -13.57
CA PHE A 99 -3.93 -5.45 -12.55
C PHE A 99 -3.35 -5.08 -11.18
N HIS A 100 -3.75 -3.91 -10.67
CA HIS A 100 -3.30 -3.43 -9.37
C HIS A 100 -3.54 -4.44 -8.25
N THR A 101 -2.53 -4.55 -7.40
CA THR A 101 -2.59 -5.36 -6.20
C THR A 101 -3.45 -4.67 -5.14
N SER A 102 -3.82 -5.40 -4.10
CA SER A 102 -4.55 -4.85 -2.94
C SER A 102 -3.79 -3.70 -2.24
N TYR A 103 -2.48 -3.53 -2.51
CA TYR A 103 -1.63 -2.53 -1.87
C TYR A 103 -1.99 -1.10 -2.24
N ASP A 104 -2.41 -0.83 -3.49
CA ASP A 104 -2.76 0.52 -3.92
C ASP A 104 -3.91 1.10 -3.10
N ARG A 105 -4.93 0.26 -2.85
CA ARG A 105 -6.09 0.64 -2.02
C ARG A 105 -5.69 0.91 -0.57
N LEU A 106 -4.73 0.13 -0.05
CA LEU A 106 -4.28 0.27 1.33
C LEU A 106 -3.54 1.60 1.55
N TYR A 107 -2.59 1.95 0.68
CA TYR A 107 -1.85 3.19 0.87
C TYR A 107 -2.73 4.42 0.62
N ILE A 108 -3.66 4.37 -0.33
CA ILE A 108 -4.67 5.41 -0.56
C ILE A 108 -5.50 5.62 0.72
N PHE A 109 -5.95 4.54 1.35
CA PHE A 109 -6.68 4.62 2.61
C PHE A 109 -5.83 5.24 3.73
N VAL A 110 -4.55 4.87 3.84
CA VAL A 110 -3.64 5.46 4.84
C VAL A 110 -3.46 6.97 4.60
N LEU A 111 -3.33 7.43 3.35
CA LEU A 111 -3.28 8.85 3.02
C LEU A 111 -4.55 9.58 3.46
N LEU A 112 -5.73 9.00 3.22
CA LEU A 112 -7.00 9.55 3.70
C LEU A 112 -7.02 9.65 5.23
N VAL A 113 -6.62 8.60 5.94
CA VAL A 113 -6.55 8.63 7.41
C VAL A 113 -5.53 9.67 7.91
N LEU A 114 -4.38 9.82 7.24
CA LEU A 114 -3.38 10.83 7.57
C LEU A 114 -3.93 12.26 7.38
N SER A 115 -4.73 12.50 6.34
CA SER A 115 -5.33 13.80 6.04
C SER A 115 -6.26 14.32 7.14
N ILE A 116 -6.92 13.41 7.87
CA ILE A 116 -7.80 13.74 9.01
C ILE A 116 -7.13 13.58 10.37
N SER A 117 -5.84 13.20 10.40
CA SER A 117 -5.11 12.95 11.64
C SER A 117 -4.32 14.16 12.15
N ASN A 118 -3.82 14.06 13.39
CA ASN A 118 -2.84 14.98 13.97
C ASN A 118 -1.39 14.49 13.79
N ALA A 119 -1.07 13.80 12.69
CA ALA A 119 0.25 13.23 12.49
C ALA A 119 1.38 14.28 12.41
N GLY A 120 1.04 15.54 12.13
CA GLY A 120 1.95 16.69 12.10
C GLY A 120 2.35 17.24 13.46
N GLN A 121 1.83 16.70 14.58
CA GLN A 121 2.18 17.16 15.93
C GLN A 121 3.39 16.43 16.55
N TYR A 122 4.04 15.54 15.79
CA TYR A 122 5.21 14.79 16.26
C TYR A 122 6.14 14.44 15.11
N LEU A 123 7.45 14.59 15.33
CA LEU A 123 8.52 14.31 14.37
C LEU A 123 8.29 15.06 13.04
N SER A 124 7.98 16.34 13.08
CA SER A 124 7.57 17.12 11.89
C SER A 124 8.18 18.52 11.88
N PHE A 125 8.27 19.11 10.69
CA PHE A 125 8.63 20.50 10.52
C PHE A 125 7.64 21.45 11.19
N GLU A 126 6.33 21.20 11.06
CA GLU A 126 5.28 21.97 11.76
C GLU A 126 5.52 22.06 13.27
N ASN A 127 5.96 20.97 13.88
CA ASN A 127 6.23 20.92 15.31
C ASN A 127 7.55 21.62 15.67
N TRP A 128 8.54 21.54 14.79
CA TRP A 128 9.80 22.28 14.94
C TRP A 128 9.58 23.79 14.85
N GLU A 129 8.80 24.28 13.89
CA GLU A 129 8.45 25.70 13.75
C GLU A 129 7.71 26.22 14.98
N LYS A 130 6.79 25.43 15.52
CA LYS A 130 5.99 25.83 16.68
C LYS A 130 6.77 25.83 18.01
N TYR A 131 7.69 24.89 18.20
CA TYR A 131 8.29 24.61 19.51
C TYR A 131 9.83 24.61 19.55
N GLY A 132 10.50 24.82 18.42
CA GLY A 132 11.95 24.71 18.29
C GLY A 132 12.49 23.28 18.37
N SER A 133 11.62 22.26 18.43
CA SER A 133 12.01 20.84 18.48
C SER A 133 10.98 19.95 17.80
N PRO A 134 11.38 19.03 16.88
CA PRO A 134 10.45 18.10 16.26
C PRO A 134 9.92 17.03 17.23
N PHE A 135 10.55 16.85 18.39
CA PHE A 135 10.22 15.80 19.36
C PHE A 135 9.30 16.25 20.50
N LYS A 136 9.10 17.55 20.69
CA LYS A 136 8.25 18.06 21.78
C LYS A 136 6.78 17.75 21.50
N TRP A 137 6.04 17.20 22.46
CA TRP A 137 4.59 17.08 22.36
C TRP A 137 3.92 17.62 23.63
N GLU A 138 2.87 18.43 23.47
CA GLU A 138 2.15 19.01 24.63
C GLU A 138 0.84 18.30 24.94
N LYS A 139 0.18 17.70 23.94
CA LYS A 139 -1.14 17.09 24.09
C LYS A 139 -1.13 15.65 23.62
N MET A 140 -1.82 14.79 24.37
CA MET A 140 -2.15 13.46 23.87
C MET A 140 -3.05 13.61 22.65
N VAL A 141 -2.66 12.96 21.55
CA VAL A 141 -3.45 12.91 20.31
C VAL A 141 -4.39 11.71 20.34
N SER A 142 -5.52 11.83 19.64
CA SER A 142 -6.45 10.71 19.49
C SER A 142 -5.76 9.48 18.88
N ILE A 143 -5.97 8.32 19.49
CA ILE A 143 -5.51 7.02 18.98
C ILE A 143 -6.37 6.52 17.80
N PHE A 144 -7.51 7.15 17.54
CA PHE A 144 -8.49 6.71 16.55
C PHE A 144 -7.90 6.47 15.15
N PRO A 145 -7.10 7.38 14.55
CA PRO A 145 -6.51 7.15 13.23
C PRO A 145 -5.63 5.89 13.18
N GLN A 146 -4.87 5.63 14.26
CA GLN A 146 -4.04 4.44 14.37
C GLN A 146 -4.89 3.16 14.46
N ARG A 147 -5.99 3.20 15.22
CA ARG A 147 -6.93 2.07 15.34
C ARG A 147 -7.64 1.79 14.02
N LEU A 148 -7.97 2.83 13.26
CA LEU A 148 -8.61 2.71 11.95
C LEU A 148 -7.68 2.04 10.93
N ILE A 149 -6.39 2.40 10.89
CA ILE A 149 -5.40 1.70 10.06
C ILE A 149 -5.22 0.24 10.52
N ALA A 150 -5.10 0.01 11.83
CA ALA A 150 -4.97 -1.34 12.37
C ALA A 150 -6.18 -2.21 12.02
N PHE A 151 -7.38 -1.64 12.06
CA PHE A 151 -8.61 -2.32 11.66
C PHE A 151 -8.61 -2.66 10.17
N GLN A 152 -8.25 -1.72 9.29
CA GLN A 152 -8.16 -1.99 7.86
C GLN A 152 -7.15 -3.11 7.54
N ILE A 153 -5.98 -3.11 8.19
CA ILE A 153 -4.98 -4.19 8.04
C ILE A 153 -5.56 -5.53 8.52
N THR A 154 -6.21 -5.53 9.69
CA THR A 154 -6.87 -6.72 10.26
C THR A 154 -7.88 -7.31 9.30
N MET A 155 -8.78 -6.47 8.76
CA MET A 155 -9.80 -6.90 7.81
C MET A 155 -9.22 -7.35 6.47
N THR A 156 -8.12 -6.75 6.02
CA THR A 156 -7.43 -7.16 4.80
C THR A 156 -6.87 -8.57 4.93
N TYR A 157 -6.12 -8.84 5.99
CA TYR A 157 -5.57 -10.18 6.24
C TYR A 157 -6.66 -11.23 6.46
N PHE A 158 -7.65 -10.91 7.29
CA PHE A 158 -8.76 -11.81 7.55
C PHE A 158 -9.56 -12.12 6.29
N GLY A 159 -9.87 -11.10 5.48
CA GLY A 159 -10.60 -11.25 4.22
C GLY A 159 -9.84 -12.08 3.19
N VAL A 160 -8.54 -11.83 3.02
CA VAL A 160 -7.69 -12.62 2.12
C VAL A 160 -7.57 -14.07 2.59
N GLY A 161 -7.35 -14.30 3.88
CA GLY A 161 -7.31 -15.66 4.45
C GLY A 161 -8.62 -16.41 4.23
N PHE A 162 -9.76 -15.75 4.47
CA PHE A 162 -11.09 -16.32 4.25
C PHE A 162 -11.34 -16.62 2.76
N GLN A 163 -10.95 -15.72 1.86
CA GLN A 163 -11.04 -15.94 0.42
C GLN A 163 -10.26 -17.19 -0.02
N LYS A 164 -9.06 -17.42 0.54
CA LYS A 164 -8.25 -18.62 0.24
C LYS A 164 -8.81 -19.92 0.79
N LEU A 165 -9.66 -19.86 1.83
CA LEU A 165 -10.43 -21.03 2.25
C LEU A 165 -11.49 -21.41 1.22
N TRP A 166 -12.07 -20.43 0.53
CA TRP A 166 -13.19 -20.64 -0.38
C TRP A 166 -12.76 -20.97 -1.82
N LEU A 167 -11.69 -20.35 -2.32
CA LEU A 167 -11.33 -20.46 -3.73
C LEU A 167 -10.69 -21.82 -4.08
N PRO A 168 -11.16 -22.51 -5.15
CA PRO A 168 -10.65 -23.82 -5.55
C PRO A 168 -9.13 -23.86 -5.79
N GLY A 169 -8.58 -22.85 -6.45
CA GLY A 169 -7.14 -22.79 -6.76
C GLY A 169 -6.23 -22.71 -5.53
N TRP A 170 -6.78 -22.34 -4.37
CA TRP A 170 -6.03 -22.28 -3.11
C TRP A 170 -6.17 -23.56 -2.28
N GLN A 171 -6.97 -24.55 -2.70
CA GLN A 171 -7.14 -25.77 -1.92
C GLN A 171 -5.89 -26.64 -1.92
N GLY A 172 -5.08 -26.56 -2.97
CA GLY A 172 -3.75 -27.15 -3.02
C GLY A 172 -2.62 -26.15 -3.22
N GLY A 173 -1.43 -26.67 -3.54
CA GLY A 173 -0.22 -25.88 -3.73
C GLY A 173 -0.13 -25.16 -5.08
N GLU A 174 -1.12 -25.35 -5.97
CA GLU A 174 -1.04 -25.01 -7.38
C GLU A 174 -0.94 -23.50 -7.56
N MET A 175 -1.76 -22.74 -6.84
CA MET A 175 -1.70 -21.28 -6.92
C MET A 175 -0.36 -20.72 -6.46
N LEU A 176 0.27 -21.32 -5.44
CA LEU A 176 1.59 -20.90 -4.97
C LEU A 176 2.67 -21.23 -6.00
N TRP A 177 2.62 -22.44 -6.57
CA TRP A 177 3.50 -22.87 -7.66
C TRP A 177 3.40 -21.95 -8.88
N TYR A 178 2.18 -21.70 -9.38
CA TYR A 178 1.95 -20.81 -10.51
C TYR A 178 2.38 -19.37 -10.23
N SER A 179 2.15 -18.87 -9.01
CA SER A 179 2.62 -17.53 -8.63
C SER A 179 4.14 -17.41 -8.71
N MET A 180 4.87 -18.48 -8.34
CA MET A 180 6.33 -18.57 -8.41
C MET A 180 6.90 -18.86 -9.81
N MET A 181 6.05 -18.98 -10.83
CA MET A 181 6.45 -19.03 -12.25
C MET A 181 5.87 -17.87 -13.06
N GLY A 182 5.04 -17.02 -12.42
CA GLY A 182 4.33 -15.95 -13.09
C GLY A 182 5.22 -14.74 -13.41
N VAL A 183 4.61 -13.71 -13.98
CA VAL A 183 5.28 -12.46 -14.36
C VAL A 183 5.94 -11.72 -13.19
N TRP A 184 5.56 -12.05 -11.96
CA TRP A 184 6.10 -11.47 -10.74
C TRP A 184 7.20 -12.32 -10.09
N ALA A 185 7.51 -13.52 -10.60
CA ALA A 185 8.47 -14.41 -9.97
C ALA A 185 9.90 -13.86 -10.02
N THR A 186 10.62 -13.97 -8.90
CA THR A 186 12.05 -13.63 -8.85
C THR A 186 12.91 -14.79 -9.37
N PRO A 187 14.21 -14.55 -9.67
CA PRO A 187 15.13 -15.65 -10.01
C PRO A 187 15.20 -16.74 -8.95
N LEU A 188 15.02 -16.39 -7.66
CA LEU A 188 14.97 -17.36 -6.58
C LEU A 188 13.71 -18.23 -6.67
N ALA A 189 12.55 -17.64 -6.92
CA ALA A 189 11.32 -18.39 -7.13
C ALA A 189 11.43 -19.34 -8.33
N PHE A 190 11.97 -18.88 -9.45
CA PHE A 190 12.24 -19.74 -10.62
C PHE A 190 13.20 -20.88 -10.30
N LYS A 191 14.26 -20.62 -9.51
CA LYS A 191 15.17 -21.69 -9.09
C LYS A 191 14.46 -22.74 -8.24
N ILE A 192 13.60 -22.32 -7.30
CA ILE A 192 12.82 -23.24 -6.48
C ILE A 192 11.87 -24.06 -7.36
N THR A 193 11.18 -23.42 -8.31
CA THR A 193 10.25 -24.13 -9.21
C THR A 193 10.95 -24.96 -10.29
N SER A 194 12.24 -24.76 -10.54
CA SER A 194 13.01 -25.62 -11.45
C SER A 194 13.19 -27.05 -10.95
N TYR A 195 13.03 -27.30 -9.64
CA TYR A 195 13.09 -28.64 -9.04
C TYR A 195 11.81 -29.47 -9.28
N GLY A 196 10.79 -28.90 -9.93
CA GLY A 196 9.53 -29.57 -10.20
C GLY A 196 8.53 -29.51 -9.03
N TRP A 197 7.32 -29.97 -9.31
CA TRP A 197 6.22 -29.98 -8.35
C TRP A 197 6.52 -30.83 -7.12
N SER A 198 6.03 -30.43 -5.95
CA SER A 198 6.23 -31.11 -4.68
C SER A 198 5.06 -30.90 -3.72
N ASP A 199 4.77 -31.89 -2.86
CA ASP A 199 3.74 -31.76 -1.82
C ASP A 199 4.03 -30.67 -0.79
N LEU A 200 5.27 -30.16 -0.74
CA LEU A 200 5.64 -29.01 0.08
C LEU A 200 4.82 -27.76 -0.25
N TYR A 201 4.35 -27.61 -1.49
CA TYR A 201 3.47 -26.49 -1.86
C TYR A 201 2.10 -26.60 -1.18
N HIS A 202 1.55 -27.80 -1.03
CA HIS A 202 0.31 -28.02 -0.28
C HIS A 202 0.49 -27.67 1.21
N VAL A 203 1.63 -28.05 1.81
CA VAL A 203 1.95 -27.69 3.19
C VAL A 203 2.06 -26.16 3.33
N ALA A 204 2.82 -25.52 2.45
CA ALA A 204 3.02 -24.08 2.47
C ALA A 204 1.71 -23.30 2.31
N VAL A 205 0.83 -23.71 1.39
CA VAL A 205 -0.47 -23.04 1.20
C VAL A 205 -1.33 -23.11 2.47
N ASN A 206 -1.34 -24.25 3.16
CA ASN A 206 -2.14 -24.41 4.37
C ASN A 206 -1.56 -23.60 5.53
N LEU A 207 -0.23 -23.50 5.63
CA LEU A 207 0.42 -22.59 6.57
C LEU A 207 0.06 -21.13 6.29
N ILE A 208 0.03 -20.71 5.02
CA ILE A 208 -0.38 -19.34 4.62
C ILE A 208 -1.82 -19.07 5.03
N LYS A 209 -2.76 -19.99 4.76
CA LYS A 209 -4.18 -19.84 5.17
C LYS A 209 -4.31 -19.66 6.68
N ILE A 210 -3.68 -20.54 7.46
CA ILE A 210 -3.68 -20.46 8.92
C ILE A 210 -3.10 -19.11 9.35
N PHE A 211 -1.92 -18.76 8.84
CA PHE A 211 -1.25 -17.50 9.15
C PHE A 211 -2.16 -16.29 8.90
N GLU A 212 -2.76 -16.16 7.72
CA GLU A 212 -3.60 -15.00 7.35
C GLU A 212 -4.93 -14.94 8.14
N LEU A 213 -5.47 -16.08 8.56
CA LEU A 213 -6.65 -16.13 9.42
C LEU A 213 -6.34 -15.74 10.87
N PHE A 214 -5.16 -16.09 11.38
CA PHE A 214 -4.80 -15.91 12.79
C PHE A 214 -4.03 -14.62 13.07
N ILE A 215 -3.22 -14.12 12.13
CA ILE A 215 -2.49 -12.87 12.29
C ILE A 215 -3.38 -11.66 12.64
N PRO A 216 -4.61 -11.49 12.13
CA PRO A 216 -5.46 -10.37 12.49
C PRO A 216 -5.71 -10.30 14.01
N PHE A 217 -6.01 -11.44 14.64
CA PHE A 217 -6.23 -11.51 16.08
C PHE A 217 -4.98 -11.20 16.89
N SER A 218 -3.82 -11.63 16.40
CA SER A 218 -2.54 -11.38 17.08
C SER A 218 -2.25 -9.89 17.28
N PHE A 219 -2.67 -9.02 16.34
CA PHE A 219 -2.46 -7.58 16.44
C PHE A 219 -3.21 -6.91 17.60
N TRP A 220 -4.31 -7.51 18.05
CA TRP A 220 -5.17 -6.98 19.11
C TRP A 220 -4.90 -7.61 20.48
N ILE A 221 -4.29 -8.78 20.54
CA ILE A 221 -3.96 -9.47 21.80
C ILE A 221 -2.69 -8.83 22.40
N THR A 222 -2.89 -7.95 23.38
CA THR A 222 -1.80 -7.28 24.11
C THR A 222 -1.17 -8.16 25.20
N LYS A 223 -1.74 -9.33 25.48
CA LYS A 223 -1.26 -10.25 26.51
C LYS A 223 0.01 -10.98 26.05
N GLY A 224 1.07 -10.91 26.85
CA GLY A 224 2.32 -11.62 26.62
C GLY A 224 3.04 -11.17 25.34
N LYS A 225 3.64 -12.12 24.62
CA LYS A 225 4.41 -11.86 23.39
C LYS A 225 3.59 -11.99 22.09
N VAL A 226 2.29 -12.27 22.18
CA VAL A 226 1.45 -12.61 21.01
C VAL A 226 1.46 -11.53 19.94
N ARG A 227 1.24 -10.26 20.32
CA ARG A 227 1.30 -9.13 19.39
C ARG A 227 2.64 -9.00 18.67
N TRP A 228 3.74 -9.20 19.39
CA TRP A 228 5.08 -9.08 18.82
C TRP A 228 5.40 -10.24 17.89
N ILE A 229 4.96 -11.45 18.24
CA ILE A 229 5.05 -12.63 17.36
C ILE A 229 4.26 -12.37 16.08
N GLY A 230 3.04 -11.85 16.18
CA GLY A 230 2.21 -11.47 15.05
C GLY A 230 2.84 -10.42 14.13
N MET A 231 3.41 -9.36 14.73
CA MET A 231 4.14 -8.34 13.96
C MET A 231 5.38 -8.92 13.27
N GLY A 232 6.15 -9.75 13.97
CA GLY A 232 7.33 -10.41 13.43
C GLY A 232 7.00 -11.39 12.31
N SER A 233 5.95 -12.20 12.46
CA SER A 233 5.51 -13.12 11.41
C SER A 233 4.95 -12.39 10.19
N GLY A 234 4.23 -11.28 10.38
CA GLY A 234 3.84 -10.36 9.31
C GLY A 234 5.01 -9.81 8.50
N LEU A 235 6.07 -9.38 9.20
CA LEU A 235 7.30 -8.91 8.55
C LEU A 235 7.96 -10.04 7.75
N ILE A 236 8.13 -11.22 8.35
CA ILE A 236 8.73 -12.38 7.67
C ILE A 236 7.91 -12.77 6.43
N PHE A 237 6.59 -12.80 6.54
CA PHE A 237 5.71 -13.10 5.43
C PHE A 237 5.91 -12.12 4.26
N HIS A 238 5.92 -10.81 4.52
CA HIS A 238 6.13 -9.83 3.47
C HIS A 238 7.54 -9.87 2.88
N VAL A 239 8.58 -10.13 3.67
CA VAL A 239 9.95 -10.34 3.16
C VAL A 239 10.01 -11.58 2.27
N LEU A 240 9.34 -12.68 2.64
CA LEU A 240 9.26 -13.86 1.78
C LEU A 240 8.51 -13.58 0.49
N VAL A 241 7.42 -12.80 0.55
CA VAL A 241 6.72 -12.35 -0.65
C VAL A 241 7.67 -11.55 -1.53
N ASP A 242 8.40 -10.57 -1.02
CA ASP A 242 9.39 -9.78 -1.80
C ASP A 242 10.51 -10.63 -2.42
N LEU A 243 11.09 -11.53 -1.63
CA LEU A 243 12.18 -12.39 -2.09
C LEU A 243 11.76 -13.37 -3.18
N LEU A 244 10.50 -13.82 -3.17
CA LEU A 244 9.98 -14.80 -4.11
C LEU A 244 9.22 -14.15 -5.26
N LEU A 245 8.56 -13.02 -5.00
CA LEU A 245 7.64 -12.35 -5.90
C LEU A 245 7.87 -10.82 -5.87
N TYR A 246 8.28 -10.22 -6.99
CA TYR A 246 8.38 -8.76 -7.19
C TYR A 246 6.99 -8.09 -7.28
N ILE A 247 6.15 -8.22 -6.24
CA ILE A 247 4.76 -7.73 -6.21
C ILE A 247 4.67 -6.34 -5.54
N TRP A 248 5.72 -5.52 -5.63
CA TRP A 248 5.86 -4.25 -4.89
C TRP A 248 5.94 -3.03 -5.79
#